data_AF-A0A662MLB2-F1
#
_entry.id   AF-A0A662MLB2-F1
#
_cell.length_a   1.000
_cell.length_b   1.000
_cell.length_c   1.000
_cell.angle_alpha   90.00
_cell.angle_beta   90.00
_cell.angle_gamma   90.00
#
_symmetry.space_group_name_H-M   'P 1'
#
loop_
_entity.id
_entity.type
_entity.pdbx_description
1 polymer ?
#
loop_
_entity_poly.entity_id
_entity_poly.type
_entity_poly.pdbx_seq_one_letter_code
_entity_poly.pdbx_strand_id
1 'polypeptide(L)'
;MRCYRGIITGILVLLLVVGLVITPIEQLIIIKAESYSSPIVIIDNNYNIPYIKGGNGTKESPYIIENVTISVSGEPALMIENSNKHILIRNVTLISRNYKAVVQFYNTSNVILRNVRICGEMSDYGILLNNVSQASFLNLTINGTLAPLLFTSPNDLKNAFKNVLFYGKKVLIITDRSNIILSGTYAQIFLYNVENATLDGVSIAAGGIEFINFGLWVSKAIGLVIENSAIKAARAVTIESSRNVTIKNSTLVFTNYGISIENSSYVIISNVAHVANMKNVALRIRGSSKVFIEKLQLNSIGLSVVNSKDVIISEVKISENGINIERSKDIRLINVEITNNKVTSLEISSSESIYIKGLVMKNIRFVYGVDVEKEERVNAFVMKFVKDITVESSIIQNVYAGIVIISGNGITLRNTTIYDAVIGLEGYYMNNLTVLDSYVAKIVSVGLRIMHSNNVVISASKFSKISVTGIEFFSVKNAKVEHNVFENIKNYVVEDSQHYYLHNYWDKYTGEDKNGDGYGDEKFQVTSFSWDPAPSIEKTTNPPAPTPEIPRSWLSGENIILIGIIVIFVVVIIFNVIYYIKTRRERL
;
A
#
# COMPACT_ATOMS: atom_id res chain seq x y z
N MET A 1 -34.56 -40.76 60.29
CA MET A 1 -33.64 -39.82 59.59
C MET A 1 -33.71 -39.86 58.05
N ARG A 2 -34.54 -40.70 57.40
CA ARG A 2 -34.66 -40.73 55.91
C ARG A 2 -35.69 -39.72 55.34
N CYS A 3 -36.71 -39.29 56.10
CA CYS A 3 -37.69 -38.29 55.63
C CYS A 3 -37.14 -36.85 55.53
N TYR A 4 -36.15 -36.46 56.33
CA TYR A 4 -35.61 -35.10 56.31
C TYR A 4 -34.74 -34.79 55.08
N ARG A 5 -34.12 -35.81 54.47
CA ARG A 5 -33.30 -35.62 53.27
C ARG A 5 -34.14 -35.24 52.04
N GLY A 6 -35.32 -35.85 51.87
CA GLY A 6 -36.21 -35.52 50.74
C GLY A 6 -36.72 -34.08 50.77
N ILE A 7 -37.02 -33.56 51.96
CA ILE A 7 -37.53 -32.18 52.14
C ILE A 7 -36.41 -31.16 51.87
N ILE A 8 -35.20 -31.39 52.38
CA ILE A 8 -34.06 -30.48 52.16
C ILE A 8 -33.65 -30.46 50.68
N THR A 9 -33.62 -31.63 50.01
CA THR A 9 -33.33 -31.68 48.57
C THR A 9 -34.42 -31.01 47.74
N GLY A 10 -35.69 -31.15 48.11
CA GLY A 10 -36.80 -30.45 47.45
C GLY A 10 -36.70 -28.93 47.59
N ILE A 11 -36.34 -28.41 48.76
CA ILE A 11 -36.16 -26.98 49.01
C ILE A 11 -34.96 -26.42 48.21
N LEU A 12 -33.85 -27.16 48.13
CA LEU A 12 -32.68 -26.74 47.35
C LEU A 12 -32.96 -26.70 45.84
N VAL A 13 -33.69 -27.68 45.29
CA VAL A 13 -34.10 -27.67 43.87
C VAL A 13 -35.08 -26.54 43.59
N LEU A 14 -36.03 -26.29 44.50
CA LEU A 14 -36.97 -25.17 44.36
C LEU A 14 -36.24 -23.82 44.41
N LEU A 15 -35.27 -23.63 45.31
CA LEU A 15 -34.45 -22.42 45.36
C LEU A 15 -33.56 -22.26 44.12
N LEU A 16 -33.12 -23.35 43.50
CA LEU A 16 -32.31 -23.32 42.28
C LEU A 16 -33.17 -22.99 41.05
N VAL A 17 -34.39 -23.52 40.97
CA VAL A 17 -35.37 -23.21 39.92
C VAL A 17 -35.90 -21.78 40.09
N VAL A 18 -36.25 -21.37 41.30
CA VAL A 18 -36.67 -19.99 41.60
C VAL A 18 -35.51 -19.02 41.38
N GLY A 19 -34.27 -19.40 41.73
CA GLY A 19 -33.07 -18.64 41.39
C GLY A 19 -32.89 -18.48 39.88
N LEU A 20 -33.02 -19.56 39.11
CA LEU A 20 -32.93 -19.54 37.64
C LEU A 20 -34.08 -18.75 36.97
N VAL A 21 -35.28 -18.74 37.56
CA VAL A 21 -36.46 -18.02 37.05
C VAL A 21 -36.50 -16.56 37.49
N ILE A 22 -35.87 -16.18 38.61
CA ILE A 22 -35.78 -14.79 39.05
C ILE A 22 -34.57 -14.08 38.42
N THR A 23 -33.49 -14.79 38.07
CA THR A 23 -32.31 -14.18 37.41
C THR A 23 -32.55 -13.47 36.06
N PRO A 24 -33.67 -13.64 35.31
CA PRO A 24 -33.99 -12.78 34.17
C PRO A 24 -35.05 -11.70 34.48
N ILE A 25 -35.70 -11.65 35.64
CA ILE A 25 -36.76 -10.67 35.90
C ILE A 25 -36.20 -9.24 36.08
N GLU A 26 -34.98 -9.10 36.59
CA GLU A 26 -34.28 -7.79 36.58
C GLU A 26 -33.90 -7.32 35.17
N GLN A 27 -33.91 -8.20 34.16
CA GLN A 27 -33.77 -7.81 32.76
C GLN A 27 -35.11 -7.48 32.07
N LEU A 28 -36.24 -7.71 32.74
CA LEU A 28 -37.59 -7.57 32.17
C LEU A 28 -38.37 -6.36 32.68
N ILE A 29 -37.84 -5.57 33.62
CA ILE A 29 -38.26 -4.18 33.76
C ILE A 29 -37.60 -3.40 32.60
N ILE A 30 -38.12 -3.62 31.39
CA ILE A 30 -37.90 -2.73 30.26
C ILE A 30 -38.63 -1.44 30.65
N ILE A 31 -37.94 -0.55 31.35
CA ILE A 31 -38.35 0.84 31.44
C ILE A 31 -38.55 1.28 30.00
N LYS A 32 -39.80 1.56 29.63
CA LYS A 32 -40.14 2.01 28.28
C LYS A 32 -39.37 3.30 28.04
N ALA A 33 -38.25 3.19 27.31
CA ALA A 33 -37.42 4.35 27.01
C ALA A 33 -38.24 5.35 26.22
N GLU A 34 -38.20 6.61 26.62
CA GLU A 34 -38.83 7.69 25.87
C GLU A 34 -38.15 7.80 24.51
N SER A 35 -38.93 7.82 23.43
CA SER A 35 -38.40 7.90 22.07
C SER A 35 -38.57 9.30 21.53
N TYR A 36 -37.48 9.87 21.00
CA TYR A 36 -37.47 11.19 20.40
C TYR A 36 -36.95 11.13 18.96
N SER A 37 -37.52 11.96 18.11
CA SER A 37 -37.15 12.12 16.69
C SER A 37 -36.33 13.37 16.42
N SER A 38 -35.85 14.03 17.47
CA SER A 38 -35.01 15.23 17.39
C SER A 38 -33.68 14.97 18.08
N PRO A 39 -32.58 15.56 17.60
CA PRO A 39 -31.25 15.30 18.14
C PRO A 39 -31.10 15.94 19.52
N ILE A 40 -30.17 15.39 20.30
CA ILE A 40 -29.64 16.07 21.50
C ILE A 40 -28.53 17.00 21.03
N VAL A 41 -28.74 18.31 21.16
CA VAL A 41 -27.77 19.33 20.75
C VAL A 41 -27.46 20.23 21.94
N ILE A 42 -26.17 20.33 22.28
CA ILE A 42 -25.63 21.20 23.34
C ILE A 42 -24.51 22.02 22.72
N ILE A 43 -24.70 23.33 22.58
CA ILE A 43 -23.72 24.24 21.94
C ILE A 43 -23.48 25.43 22.86
N ASP A 44 -22.22 25.78 23.10
CA ASP A 44 -21.83 26.95 23.91
C ASP A 44 -22.45 26.96 25.32
N ASN A 45 -22.61 25.78 25.90
CA ASN A 45 -23.33 25.57 27.17
C ASN A 45 -24.81 25.98 27.14
N ASN A 46 -25.41 26.11 25.95
CA ASN A 46 -26.85 26.19 25.77
C ASN A 46 -27.40 24.77 25.64
N TYR A 47 -28.26 24.39 26.59
CA TYR A 47 -28.78 23.04 26.71
C TYR A 47 -30.19 23.00 26.15
N ASN A 48 -30.43 22.17 25.14
CA ASN A 48 -31.79 21.86 24.73
C ASN A 48 -32.48 21.12 25.89
N ILE A 49 -33.43 21.80 26.55
CA ILE A 49 -33.94 21.46 27.88
C ILE A 49 -34.74 20.14 27.97
N PRO A 50 -35.45 19.61 26.95
CA PRO A 50 -36.40 18.51 27.20
C PRO A 50 -35.71 17.18 27.56
N TYR A 51 -34.39 17.06 27.39
CA TYR A 51 -33.65 15.82 27.62
C TYR A 51 -32.94 15.77 28.99
N ILE A 52 -32.78 16.90 29.66
CA ILE A 52 -32.04 16.98 30.93
C ILE A 52 -32.99 16.65 32.08
N LYS A 53 -32.76 15.50 32.73
CA LYS A 53 -33.56 15.01 33.86
C LYS A 53 -33.10 15.55 35.21
N GLY A 54 -31.91 16.15 35.28
CA GLY A 54 -31.39 16.77 36.49
C GLY A 54 -29.95 17.26 36.36
N GLY A 55 -29.48 17.91 37.42
CA GLY A 55 -28.12 18.47 37.54
C GLY A 55 -28.00 19.93 37.13
N ASN A 56 -26.87 20.55 37.48
CA ASN A 56 -26.53 21.94 37.12
C ASN A 56 -25.20 22.04 36.34
N GLY A 57 -24.62 20.90 35.94
CA GLY A 57 -23.40 20.81 35.15
C GLY A 57 -22.10 20.94 35.94
N THR A 58 -22.13 20.92 37.28
CA THR A 58 -20.91 20.80 38.10
C THR A 58 -20.48 19.35 38.24
N LYS A 59 -19.26 19.11 38.74
CA LYS A 59 -18.73 17.76 38.96
C LYS A 59 -19.59 16.95 39.93
N GLU A 60 -20.09 17.59 40.97
CA GLU A 60 -20.94 17.02 42.01
C GLU A 60 -22.40 16.85 41.56
N SER A 61 -22.83 17.65 40.57
CA SER A 61 -24.19 17.66 40.04
C SER A 61 -24.18 17.77 38.50
N PRO A 62 -23.68 16.73 37.80
CA PRO A 62 -23.58 16.75 36.35
C PRO A 62 -24.96 16.81 35.71
N TYR A 63 -25.08 17.37 34.51
CA TYR A 63 -26.31 17.24 33.73
C TYR A 63 -26.55 15.77 33.38
N ILE A 64 -27.77 15.27 33.62
CA ILE A 64 -28.13 13.87 33.44
C ILE A 64 -29.08 13.71 32.25
N ILE A 65 -28.70 12.87 31.29
CA ILE A 65 -29.55 12.38 30.20
C ILE A 65 -29.62 10.86 30.32
N GLU A 66 -30.81 10.30 30.52
CA GLU A 66 -30.94 8.85 30.75
C GLU A 66 -32.26 8.22 30.31
N ASN A 67 -32.18 6.93 29.97
CA ASN A 67 -33.31 6.06 29.64
C ASN A 67 -34.14 6.60 28.45
N VAL A 68 -33.45 7.08 27.41
CA VAL A 68 -34.08 7.60 26.18
C VAL A 68 -33.55 6.90 24.93
N THR A 69 -34.34 6.91 23.87
CA THR A 69 -33.95 6.51 22.52
C THR A 69 -34.07 7.72 21.60
N ILE A 70 -32.98 8.09 20.94
CA ILE A 70 -32.95 9.17 19.94
C ILE A 70 -32.80 8.53 18.57
N SER A 71 -33.70 8.87 17.64
CA SER A 71 -33.67 8.36 16.27
C SER A 71 -33.86 9.50 15.28
N VAL A 72 -32.78 9.83 14.57
CA VAL A 72 -32.74 10.94 13.60
C VAL A 72 -32.22 10.47 12.24
N SER A 73 -32.34 11.33 11.22
CA SER A 73 -31.86 11.05 9.86
C SER A 73 -31.25 12.30 9.25
N GLY A 74 -30.06 12.18 8.65
CA GLY A 74 -29.35 13.30 8.03
C GLY A 74 -28.64 14.24 9.01
N GLU A 75 -28.59 13.88 10.30
CA GLU A 75 -27.99 14.69 11.37
C GLU A 75 -27.46 13.77 12.51
N PRO A 76 -26.61 14.26 13.43
CA PRO A 76 -26.10 13.43 14.53
C PRO A 76 -27.19 13.26 15.59
N ALA A 77 -27.31 12.06 16.18
CA ALA A 77 -28.26 11.83 17.28
C ALA A 77 -27.85 12.56 18.56
N LEU A 78 -26.55 12.79 18.74
CA LEU A 78 -25.99 13.56 19.85
C LEU A 78 -24.85 14.45 19.32
N MET A 79 -24.94 15.75 19.61
CA MET A 79 -23.89 16.72 19.32
C MET A 79 -23.64 17.60 20.55
N ILE A 80 -22.38 17.64 21.00
CA ILE A 80 -21.93 18.57 22.04
C ILE A 80 -20.75 19.38 21.50
N GLU A 81 -20.86 20.70 21.58
CA GLU A 81 -19.87 21.64 21.08
C GLU A 81 -19.57 22.73 22.12
N ASN A 82 -18.28 23.04 22.29
CA ASN A 82 -17.78 24.12 23.15
C ASN A 82 -18.34 24.09 24.59
N SER A 83 -18.45 22.89 25.18
CA SER A 83 -18.94 22.71 26.54
C SER A 83 -17.85 22.15 27.46
N ASN A 84 -17.74 22.72 28.65
CA ASN A 84 -16.88 22.23 29.73
C ASN A 84 -17.66 21.72 30.95
N LYS A 85 -18.99 21.71 30.87
CA LYS A 85 -19.84 21.21 31.95
C LYS A 85 -19.71 19.70 32.10
N HIS A 86 -19.95 19.22 33.30
CA HIS A 86 -20.02 17.79 33.55
C HIS A 86 -21.35 17.23 33.07
N ILE A 87 -21.29 16.25 32.16
CA ILE A 87 -22.47 15.67 31.51
C ILE A 87 -22.40 14.15 31.65
N LEU A 88 -23.45 13.53 32.19
CA LEU A 88 -23.62 12.09 32.30
C LEU A 88 -24.77 11.63 31.40
N ILE A 89 -24.43 10.84 30.38
CA ILE A 89 -25.38 10.21 29.47
C ILE A 89 -25.36 8.71 29.71
N ARG A 90 -26.47 8.12 30.15
CA ARG A 90 -26.51 6.70 30.50
C ARG A 90 -27.77 5.96 30.09
N ASN A 91 -27.62 4.68 29.74
CA ASN A 91 -28.73 3.82 29.30
C ASN A 91 -29.51 4.45 28.12
N VAL A 92 -28.78 4.96 27.13
CA VAL A 92 -29.35 5.64 25.96
C VAL A 92 -29.10 4.82 24.70
N THR A 93 -30.08 4.81 23.78
CA THR A 93 -29.89 4.31 22.42
C THR A 93 -29.90 5.49 21.45
N LEU A 94 -28.82 5.63 20.67
CA LEU A 94 -28.62 6.71 19.70
C LEU A 94 -28.61 6.11 18.29
N ILE A 95 -29.55 6.54 17.46
CA ILE A 95 -29.74 6.05 16.10
C ILE A 95 -29.66 7.25 15.15
N SER A 96 -28.75 7.18 14.17
CA SER A 96 -28.67 8.16 13.08
C SER A 96 -28.50 7.43 11.76
N ARG A 97 -29.09 7.99 10.69
CA ARG A 97 -29.00 7.46 9.33
C ARG A 97 -28.35 8.47 8.39
N ASN A 98 -27.52 7.99 7.47
CA ASN A 98 -26.93 8.79 6.39
C ASN A 98 -26.23 10.07 6.88
N TYR A 99 -25.42 9.96 7.93
CA TYR A 99 -24.66 11.10 8.45
C TYR A 99 -23.20 10.74 8.71
N LYS A 100 -22.35 11.75 8.89
CA LYS A 100 -20.91 11.55 9.11
C LYS A 100 -20.65 10.75 10.39
N ALA A 101 -21.27 11.13 11.51
CA ALA A 101 -21.11 10.41 12.77
C ALA A 101 -22.39 10.44 13.61
N VAL A 102 -22.75 9.35 14.26
CA VAL A 102 -23.95 9.28 15.10
C VAL A 102 -23.83 10.19 16.33
N VAL A 103 -22.63 10.25 16.91
CA VAL A 103 -22.29 11.10 18.06
C VAL A 103 -21.11 12.01 17.70
N GLN A 104 -21.21 13.30 18.03
CA GLN A 104 -20.18 14.29 17.76
C GLN A 104 -19.83 15.10 19.01
N PHE A 105 -18.53 15.24 19.27
CA PHE A 105 -18.00 16.08 20.33
C PHE A 105 -16.94 17.02 19.75
N TYR A 106 -17.13 18.32 19.91
CA TYR A 106 -16.21 19.36 19.47
C TYR A 106 -15.80 20.24 20.64
N ASN A 107 -14.49 20.41 20.89
CA ASN A 107 -13.95 21.26 21.96
C ASN A 107 -14.66 21.03 23.31
N THR A 108 -14.86 19.76 23.66
CA THR A 108 -15.72 19.37 24.78
C THR A 108 -14.90 18.73 25.90
N SER A 109 -15.29 18.90 27.16
CA SER A 109 -14.70 18.17 28.28
C SER A 109 -15.73 17.62 29.25
N ASN A 110 -15.30 16.73 30.14
CA ASN A 110 -16.11 16.25 31.28
C ASN A 110 -17.38 15.45 30.92
N VAL A 111 -17.38 14.74 29.79
CA VAL A 111 -18.52 13.90 29.35
C VAL A 111 -18.34 12.45 29.76
N ILE A 112 -19.39 11.84 30.32
CA ILE A 112 -19.45 10.41 30.62
C ILE A 112 -20.57 9.77 29.79
N LEU A 113 -20.22 8.85 28.89
CA LEU A 113 -21.16 7.91 28.26
C LEU A 113 -21.10 6.56 28.99
N ARG A 114 -22.25 6.06 29.47
CA ARG A 114 -22.32 4.77 30.18
C ARG A 114 -23.47 3.91 29.69
N ASN A 115 -23.19 2.67 29.28
CA ASN A 115 -24.21 1.74 28.77
C ASN A 115 -24.99 2.36 27.59
N VAL A 116 -24.27 2.89 26.59
CA VAL A 116 -24.87 3.55 25.43
C VAL A 116 -24.78 2.63 24.22
N ARG A 117 -25.90 2.49 23.51
CA ARG A 117 -25.99 1.78 22.23
C ARG A 117 -26.03 2.79 21.10
N ILE A 118 -25.17 2.64 20.10
CA ILE A 118 -25.04 3.50 18.94
C ILE A 118 -25.32 2.67 17.68
N CYS A 119 -26.27 3.11 16.87
CA CYS A 119 -26.63 2.47 15.60
C CYS A 119 -26.59 3.51 14.48
N GLY A 120 -25.62 3.41 13.58
CA GLY A 120 -25.43 4.39 12.52
C GLY A 120 -25.64 3.82 11.14
N GLU A 121 -26.88 3.50 10.74
CA GLU A 121 -27.17 2.92 9.43
C GLU A 121 -26.64 3.84 8.32
N MET A 122 -25.66 3.36 7.56
CA MET A 122 -24.97 4.12 6.51
C MET A 122 -24.23 5.37 7.01
N SER A 123 -23.84 5.41 8.29
CA SER A 123 -22.99 6.47 8.82
C SER A 123 -21.51 6.05 8.82
N ASP A 124 -20.60 6.99 8.60
CA ASP A 124 -19.16 6.67 8.55
C ASP A 124 -18.64 6.24 9.91
N TYR A 125 -19.01 6.97 10.97
CA TYR A 125 -18.47 6.79 12.32
C TYR A 125 -19.57 6.64 13.39
N GLY A 126 -19.30 5.85 14.42
CA GLY A 126 -20.13 5.82 15.62
C GLY A 126 -19.98 7.10 16.43
N ILE A 127 -18.74 7.43 16.81
CA ILE A 127 -18.39 8.64 17.58
C ILE A 127 -17.27 9.39 16.88
N LEU A 128 -17.45 10.69 16.67
CA LEU A 128 -16.41 11.63 16.27
C LEU A 128 -15.99 12.45 17.49
N LEU A 129 -14.70 12.41 17.79
CA LEU A 129 -14.06 13.21 18.83
C LEU A 129 -13.16 14.23 18.17
N ASN A 130 -13.35 15.50 18.51
CA ASN A 130 -12.48 16.58 18.09
C ASN A 130 -12.16 17.50 19.26
N ASN A 131 -10.92 17.38 19.75
CA ASN A 131 -10.42 18.15 20.88
C ASN A 131 -11.24 17.94 22.16
N VAL A 132 -11.45 16.66 22.49
CA VAL A 132 -12.19 16.18 23.66
C VAL A 132 -11.23 15.77 24.76
N SER A 133 -11.50 16.19 26.00
CA SER A 133 -10.66 15.84 27.15
C SER A 133 -11.48 15.45 28.38
N GLN A 134 -10.87 14.67 29.28
CA GLN A 134 -11.50 14.23 30.54
C GLN A 134 -12.86 13.52 30.35
N ALA A 135 -13.09 12.89 29.20
CA ALA A 135 -14.28 12.12 28.91
C ALA A 135 -14.11 10.64 29.30
N SER A 136 -15.22 9.96 29.58
CA SER A 136 -15.27 8.54 29.90
C SER A 136 -16.34 7.81 29.10
N PHE A 137 -15.94 6.77 28.38
CA PHE A 137 -16.76 5.96 27.47
C PHE A 137 -16.81 4.53 27.99
N LEU A 138 -17.91 4.17 28.66
CA LEU A 138 -18.05 2.95 29.45
C LEU A 138 -19.17 2.07 28.89
N ASN A 139 -18.86 0.81 28.55
CA ASN A 139 -19.83 -0.17 28.05
C ASN A 139 -20.59 0.36 26.82
N LEU A 140 -19.85 0.66 25.75
CA LEU A 140 -20.44 1.13 24.51
C LEU A 140 -20.67 -0.04 23.55
N THR A 141 -21.80 -0.05 22.86
CA THR A 141 -22.05 -0.97 21.74
C THR A 141 -22.34 -0.16 20.49
N ILE A 142 -21.50 -0.30 19.46
CA ILE A 142 -21.58 0.46 18.22
C ILE A 142 -21.79 -0.51 17.06
N ASN A 143 -22.84 -0.30 16.27
CA ASN A 143 -23.16 -1.09 15.08
C ASN A 143 -23.65 -0.18 13.94
N GLY A 144 -23.71 -0.71 12.72
CA GLY A 144 -24.28 -0.04 11.55
C GLY A 144 -23.34 0.91 10.82
N THR A 145 -22.20 1.29 11.42
CA THR A 145 -21.25 2.27 10.88
C THR A 145 -20.02 1.61 10.21
N LEU A 146 -19.26 2.38 9.42
CA LEU A 146 -18.00 1.91 8.81
C LEU A 146 -16.82 1.85 9.81
N ALA A 147 -16.83 2.69 10.83
CA ALA A 147 -15.88 2.68 11.94
C ALA A 147 -16.57 3.03 13.27
N PRO A 148 -16.06 2.52 14.41
CA PRO A 148 -16.63 2.85 15.70
C PRO A 148 -16.29 4.27 16.13
N LEU A 149 -15.03 4.69 15.92
CA LEU A 149 -14.47 5.93 16.45
C LEU A 149 -13.66 6.66 15.38
N LEU A 150 -13.71 7.99 15.42
CA LEU A 150 -12.79 8.89 14.73
C LEU A 150 -12.21 9.88 15.74
N PHE A 151 -10.89 10.03 15.72
CA PHE A 151 -10.15 11.00 16.52
C PHE A 151 -9.55 12.05 15.58
N THR A 152 -9.65 13.33 15.90
CA THR A 152 -9.01 14.41 15.11
C THR A 152 -7.90 15.12 15.87
N SER A 153 -7.74 14.84 17.17
CA SER A 153 -6.67 15.36 18.01
C SER A 153 -6.03 14.24 18.84
N PRO A 154 -4.70 14.29 19.09
CA PRO A 154 -4.04 13.34 19.99
C PRO A 154 -4.59 13.34 21.41
N ASN A 155 -5.18 14.45 21.88
CA ASN A 155 -5.80 14.52 23.20
C ASN A 155 -7.06 13.63 23.29
N ASP A 156 -7.74 13.39 22.17
CA ASP A 156 -8.97 12.58 22.15
C ASP A 156 -8.69 11.13 22.59
N LEU A 157 -7.48 10.63 22.32
CA LEU A 157 -7.03 9.28 22.67
C LEU A 157 -6.80 9.12 24.18
N LYS A 158 -6.57 10.22 24.92
CA LYS A 158 -6.32 10.19 26.37
C LYS A 158 -7.59 10.06 27.22
N ASN A 159 -8.76 10.06 26.59
CA ASN A 159 -10.02 9.82 27.29
C ASN A 159 -10.13 8.36 27.75
N ALA A 160 -10.97 8.09 28.74
CA ALA A 160 -11.11 6.75 29.29
C ALA A 160 -12.07 5.91 28.43
N PHE A 161 -11.58 4.82 27.83
CA PHE A 161 -12.41 3.87 27.07
C PHE A 161 -12.43 2.51 27.76
N LYS A 162 -13.61 2.00 28.10
CA LYS A 162 -13.77 0.69 28.73
C LYS A 162 -14.94 -0.07 28.13
N ASN A 163 -14.70 -1.33 27.74
CA ASN A 163 -15.72 -2.21 27.17
C ASN A 163 -16.44 -1.60 25.96
N VAL A 164 -15.69 -1.07 25.01
CA VAL A 164 -16.23 -0.60 23.73
C VAL A 164 -16.31 -1.79 22.77
N LEU A 165 -17.51 -2.10 22.30
CA LEU A 165 -17.80 -3.17 21.36
C LEU A 165 -18.23 -2.58 20.02
N PHE A 166 -17.66 -3.08 18.94
CA PHE A 166 -18.03 -2.76 17.56
C PHE A 166 -18.37 -4.05 16.83
N TYR A 167 -19.62 -4.19 16.37
CA TYR A 167 -20.12 -5.47 15.82
C TYR A 167 -19.81 -6.67 16.73
N GLY A 168 -19.99 -6.48 18.04
CA GLY A 168 -19.75 -7.49 19.07
C GLY A 168 -18.28 -7.78 19.40
N LYS A 169 -17.32 -7.14 18.73
CA LYS A 169 -15.89 -7.33 18.98
C LYS A 169 -15.28 -6.14 19.70
N LYS A 170 -14.23 -6.37 20.50
CA LYS A 170 -13.59 -5.32 21.31
C LYS A 170 -12.86 -4.30 20.44
N VAL A 171 -13.09 -3.02 20.71
CA VAL A 171 -12.23 -1.92 20.28
C VAL A 171 -11.23 -1.65 21.41
N LEU A 172 -9.94 -1.71 21.10
CA LEU A 172 -8.88 -1.52 22.08
C LEU A 172 -8.17 -0.20 21.83
N ILE A 173 -8.06 0.62 22.87
CA ILE A 173 -7.31 1.89 22.85
C ILE A 173 -6.31 1.83 23.99
N ILE A 174 -5.02 1.93 23.67
CA ILE A 174 -3.96 1.95 24.67
C ILE A 174 -3.13 3.21 24.45
N THR A 175 -3.01 4.00 25.52
CA THR A 175 -2.26 5.24 25.53
C THR A 175 -1.23 5.25 26.65
N ASP A 176 -0.06 5.81 26.40
CA ASP A 176 0.94 6.13 27.44
C ASP A 176 1.34 4.90 28.28
N ARG A 177 1.59 3.75 27.63
CA ARG A 177 1.97 2.49 28.29
C ARG A 177 3.16 1.81 27.62
N SER A 178 3.91 1.05 28.41
CA SER A 178 5.03 0.25 27.93
C SER A 178 4.82 -1.25 28.13
N ASN A 179 5.63 -2.07 27.44
CA ASN A 179 5.71 -3.53 27.60
C ASN A 179 4.36 -4.22 27.39
N ILE A 180 3.63 -3.78 26.37
CA ILE A 180 2.31 -4.29 26.02
C ILE A 180 2.48 -5.59 25.23
N ILE A 181 1.78 -6.65 25.60
CA ILE A 181 1.67 -7.87 24.79
C ILE A 181 0.20 -8.11 24.49
N LEU A 182 -0.16 -8.18 23.21
CA LEU A 182 -1.52 -8.41 22.74
C LEU A 182 -1.60 -9.62 21.83
N SER A 183 -2.67 -10.38 22.00
CA SER A 183 -3.05 -11.52 21.16
C SER A 183 -4.57 -11.65 21.13
N GLY A 184 -5.13 -12.23 20.07
CA GLY A 184 -6.55 -12.52 19.95
C GLY A 184 -7.30 -11.63 18.97
N THR A 185 -8.62 -11.60 19.07
CA THR A 185 -9.49 -11.00 18.05
C THR A 185 -10.08 -9.68 18.50
N TYR A 186 -9.90 -8.65 17.67
CA TYR A 186 -10.37 -7.29 17.92
C TYR A 186 -11.17 -6.77 16.73
N ALA A 187 -12.05 -5.82 17.01
CA ALA A 187 -12.66 -5.00 15.98
C ALA A 187 -11.63 -4.02 15.42
N GLN A 188 -10.86 -3.38 16.29
CA GLN A 188 -9.94 -2.31 15.95
C GLN A 188 -8.97 -2.08 17.11
N ILE A 189 -7.75 -1.64 16.82
CA ILE A 189 -6.73 -1.31 17.82
C ILE A 189 -6.14 0.08 17.55
N PHE A 190 -6.08 0.90 18.59
CA PHE A 190 -5.38 2.18 18.60
C PHE A 190 -4.26 2.13 19.64
N LEU A 191 -3.04 2.45 19.21
CA LEU A 191 -1.86 2.57 20.07
C LEU A 191 -1.33 3.99 19.96
N TYR A 192 -1.29 4.71 21.08
CA TYR A 192 -0.78 6.08 21.14
C TYR A 192 0.30 6.22 22.20
N ASN A 193 1.47 6.72 21.81
CA ASN A 193 2.58 6.96 22.75
C ASN A 193 2.91 5.70 23.57
N VAL A 194 3.09 4.57 22.89
CA VAL A 194 3.39 3.28 23.52
C VAL A 194 4.85 2.87 23.30
N GLU A 195 5.41 2.14 24.26
CA GLU A 195 6.80 1.67 24.18
C GLU A 195 6.89 0.15 24.30
N ASN A 196 7.75 -0.50 23.51
CA ASN A 196 8.00 -1.95 23.58
C ASN A 196 6.71 -2.78 23.53
N ALA A 197 5.86 -2.51 22.54
CA ALA A 197 4.60 -3.23 22.35
C ALA A 197 4.79 -4.40 21.38
N THR A 198 4.16 -5.53 21.65
CA THR A 198 4.15 -6.72 20.78
C THR A 198 2.71 -7.16 20.53
N LEU A 199 2.34 -7.23 19.26
CA LEU A 199 1.06 -7.77 18.78
C LEU A 199 1.39 -9.07 18.05
N ASP A 200 1.14 -10.20 18.69
CA ASP A 200 1.43 -11.54 18.16
C ASP A 200 0.13 -12.34 18.01
N GLY A 201 -0.13 -12.87 16.82
CA GLY A 201 -1.36 -13.62 16.56
C GLY A 201 -2.63 -12.76 16.66
N VAL A 202 -2.53 -11.45 16.40
CA VAL A 202 -3.69 -10.56 16.46
C VAL A 202 -4.52 -10.71 15.19
N SER A 203 -5.83 -10.89 15.36
CA SER A 203 -6.80 -10.87 14.27
C SER A 203 -7.69 -9.63 14.38
N ILE A 204 -7.66 -8.77 13.36
CA ILE A 204 -8.54 -7.59 13.28
C ILE A 204 -9.50 -7.79 12.12
N ALA A 205 -10.78 -7.89 12.43
CA ALA A 205 -11.88 -7.93 11.48
C ALA A 205 -13.19 -7.64 12.22
N ALA A 206 -14.13 -6.90 11.64
CA ALA A 206 -15.49 -6.81 12.20
C ALA A 206 -16.38 -7.92 11.64
N GLY A 207 -17.22 -8.51 12.50
CA GLY A 207 -18.21 -9.48 12.05
C GLY A 207 -19.33 -8.77 11.28
N GLY A 208 -19.82 -9.35 10.18
CA GLY A 208 -20.99 -8.83 9.46
C GLY A 208 -20.74 -7.60 8.56
N ILE A 209 -19.51 -7.08 8.50
CA ILE A 209 -19.11 -6.06 7.51
C ILE A 209 -17.86 -6.51 6.77
N GLU A 210 -17.80 -6.21 5.47
CA GLU A 210 -16.71 -6.67 4.62
C GLU A 210 -15.38 -6.02 5.03
N PHE A 211 -15.40 -4.71 5.30
CA PHE A 211 -14.25 -3.91 5.70
C PHE A 211 -14.65 -2.82 6.70
N ILE A 212 -13.86 -2.70 7.77
CA ILE A 212 -13.87 -1.54 8.68
C ILE A 212 -12.98 -0.43 8.14
N ASN A 213 -13.19 0.84 8.50
CA ASN A 213 -12.36 1.92 7.96
C ASN A 213 -10.87 1.80 8.36
N PHE A 214 -10.57 1.52 9.64
CA PHE A 214 -9.18 1.34 10.13
C PHE A 214 -9.04 0.06 10.94
N GLY A 215 -7.96 -0.69 10.71
CA GLY A 215 -7.63 -1.88 11.48
C GLY A 215 -6.79 -1.56 12.71
N LEU A 216 -5.51 -1.27 12.47
CA LEU A 216 -4.52 -0.90 13.48
C LEU A 216 -4.01 0.52 13.19
N TRP A 217 -4.21 1.44 14.12
CA TRP A 217 -3.60 2.77 14.07
C TRP A 217 -2.59 2.92 15.22
N VAL A 218 -1.37 3.26 14.84
CA VAL A 218 -0.23 3.47 15.72
C VAL A 218 0.26 4.90 15.54
N SER A 219 0.39 5.63 16.64
CA SER A 219 0.98 6.96 16.64
C SER A 219 1.94 7.13 17.81
N LYS A 220 3.12 7.70 17.55
CA LYS A 220 4.18 7.91 18.55
C LYS A 220 4.63 6.63 19.27
N ALA A 221 4.60 5.48 18.61
CA ALA A 221 5.09 4.24 19.20
C ALA A 221 6.62 4.13 19.08
N ILE A 222 7.25 3.52 20.07
CA ILE A 222 8.68 3.18 20.06
C ILE A 222 8.83 1.67 20.32
N GLY A 223 9.52 0.95 19.44
CA GLY A 223 9.77 -0.48 19.65
C GLY A 223 8.51 -1.34 19.52
N LEU A 224 7.67 -1.07 18.51
CA LEU A 224 6.47 -1.86 18.23
C LEU A 224 6.81 -3.04 17.32
N VAL A 225 6.35 -4.24 17.69
CA VAL A 225 6.41 -5.44 16.85
C VAL A 225 5.00 -5.93 16.57
N ILE A 226 4.68 -6.14 15.29
CA ILE A 226 3.45 -6.76 14.81
C ILE A 226 3.87 -8.02 14.06
N GLU A 227 3.50 -9.19 14.57
CA GLU A 227 3.88 -10.47 13.98
C GLU A 227 2.72 -11.47 13.95
N ASN A 228 2.79 -12.40 13.00
CA ASN A 228 1.84 -13.51 12.86
C ASN A 228 0.36 -13.06 12.85
N SER A 229 0.09 -11.85 12.35
CA SER A 229 -1.20 -11.17 12.53
C SER A 229 -1.99 -11.14 11.23
N ALA A 230 -3.32 -11.15 11.35
CA ALA A 230 -4.25 -11.08 10.21
C ALA A 230 -5.17 -9.86 10.36
N ILE A 231 -4.99 -8.86 9.50
CA ILE A 231 -5.70 -7.58 9.62
C ILE A 231 -6.53 -7.33 8.36
N LYS A 232 -7.86 -7.26 8.52
CA LYS A 232 -8.83 -6.96 7.47
C LYS A 232 -9.52 -5.62 7.74
N ALA A 233 -9.15 -4.59 6.98
CA ALA A 233 -9.72 -3.24 7.07
C ALA A 233 -9.45 -2.43 5.79
N ALA A 234 -10.21 -1.39 5.53
CA ALA A 234 -9.95 -0.45 4.44
C ALA A 234 -8.56 0.18 4.55
N ARG A 235 -8.17 0.56 5.77
CA ARG A 235 -6.79 0.93 6.13
C ARG A 235 -6.26 -0.10 7.14
N ALA A 236 -5.49 -1.08 6.69
CA ALA A 236 -5.09 -2.19 7.54
C ALA A 236 -4.15 -1.72 8.67
N VAL A 237 -3.02 -1.11 8.35
CA VAL A 237 -2.05 -0.59 9.33
C VAL A 237 -1.67 0.84 9.00
N THR A 238 -1.83 1.74 9.98
CA THR A 238 -1.34 3.12 9.90
C THR A 238 -0.30 3.34 10.99
N ILE A 239 0.89 3.78 10.62
CA ILE A 239 2.00 4.11 11.53
C ILE A 239 2.35 5.57 11.33
N GLU A 240 2.25 6.36 12.40
CA GLU A 240 2.49 7.80 12.37
C GLU A 240 3.48 8.22 13.45
N SER A 241 4.43 9.09 13.12
CA SER A 241 5.35 9.70 14.08
C SER A 241 6.04 8.68 15.01
N SER A 242 6.30 7.47 14.51
CA SER A 242 6.75 6.32 15.31
C SER A 242 8.18 5.92 14.95
N ARG A 243 8.82 5.16 15.85
CA ARG A 243 10.20 4.70 15.67
C ARG A 243 10.37 3.24 16.02
N ASN A 244 11.26 2.54 15.31
CA ASN A 244 11.58 1.13 15.56
C ASN A 244 10.33 0.26 15.51
N VAL A 245 9.60 0.32 14.39
CA VAL A 245 8.37 -0.47 14.18
C VAL A 245 8.68 -1.62 13.24
N THR A 246 8.33 -2.85 13.63
CA THR A 246 8.50 -4.05 12.79
C THR A 246 7.15 -4.68 12.50
N ILE A 247 6.86 -4.95 11.23
CA ILE A 247 5.75 -5.78 10.77
C ILE A 247 6.33 -7.00 10.07
N LYS A 248 5.98 -8.21 10.52
CA LYS A 248 6.46 -9.43 9.88
C LYS A 248 5.46 -10.56 9.88
N ASN A 249 5.61 -11.51 8.95
CA ASN A 249 4.83 -12.76 8.90
C ASN A 249 3.32 -12.55 9.02
N SER A 250 2.80 -11.48 8.42
CA SER A 250 1.41 -11.04 8.62
C SER A 250 0.65 -10.99 7.31
N THR A 251 -0.66 -11.17 7.39
CA THR A 251 -1.57 -11.12 6.23
C THR A 251 -2.44 -9.88 6.33
N LEU A 252 -2.37 -9.01 5.32
CA LEU A 252 -3.14 -7.77 5.29
C LEU A 252 -4.17 -7.82 4.15
N VAL A 253 -5.44 -7.63 4.51
CA VAL A 253 -6.58 -7.60 3.57
C VAL A 253 -7.24 -6.24 3.61
N PHE A 254 -7.23 -5.50 2.50
CA PHE A 254 -7.65 -4.10 2.51
C PHE A 254 -8.24 -3.59 1.20
N THR A 255 -8.92 -2.45 1.29
CA THR A 255 -9.58 -1.77 0.17
C THR A 255 -9.03 -0.38 -0.14
N ASN A 256 -8.28 0.24 0.77
CA ASN A 256 -7.68 1.55 0.57
C ASN A 256 -6.16 1.51 0.74
N TYR A 257 -5.68 1.52 1.99
CA TYR A 257 -4.25 1.43 2.28
C TYR A 257 -3.94 0.14 3.02
N GLY A 258 -2.94 -0.60 2.58
CA GLY A 258 -2.44 -1.75 3.31
C GLY A 258 -1.66 -1.27 4.52
N ILE A 259 -0.55 -0.60 4.25
CA ILE A 259 0.31 0.00 5.26
C ILE A 259 0.56 1.47 4.87
N SER A 260 0.27 2.39 5.78
CA SER A 260 0.68 3.80 5.66
C SER A 260 1.72 4.11 6.72
N ILE A 261 2.88 4.61 6.31
CA ILE A 261 3.99 5.02 7.17
C ILE A 261 4.17 6.52 6.99
N GLU A 262 3.93 7.29 8.05
CA GLU A 262 3.97 8.75 8.01
C GLU A 262 4.88 9.30 9.10
N ASN A 263 5.81 10.18 8.72
CA ASN A 263 6.74 10.86 9.63
C ASN A 263 7.46 9.93 10.61
N SER A 264 7.76 8.70 10.17
CA SER A 264 8.28 7.64 11.04
C SER A 264 9.71 7.25 10.65
N SER A 265 10.40 6.56 11.56
CA SER A 265 11.77 6.12 11.31
C SER A 265 12.05 4.69 11.76
N TYR A 266 13.02 4.03 11.12
CA TYR A 266 13.40 2.65 11.48
C TYR A 266 12.18 1.71 11.42
N VAL A 267 11.48 1.70 10.28
CA VAL A 267 10.33 0.82 10.06
C VAL A 267 10.76 -0.36 9.20
N ILE A 268 10.50 -1.57 9.65
CA ILE A 268 10.83 -2.82 8.96
C ILE A 268 9.53 -3.53 8.60
N ILE A 269 9.37 -3.90 7.33
CA ILE A 269 8.27 -4.71 6.82
C ILE A 269 8.89 -5.92 6.13
N SER A 270 8.58 -7.13 6.59
CA SER A 270 9.17 -8.35 6.03
C SER A 270 8.18 -9.51 5.96
N ASN A 271 8.17 -10.25 4.85
CA ASN A 271 7.31 -11.43 4.69
C ASN A 271 5.83 -11.13 5.01
N VAL A 272 5.30 -10.05 4.42
CA VAL A 272 3.90 -9.64 4.55
C VAL A 272 3.16 -10.02 3.27
N ALA A 273 2.15 -10.87 3.41
CA ALA A 273 1.28 -11.24 2.30
C ALA A 273 0.14 -10.23 2.19
N HIS A 274 -0.04 -9.66 0.99
CA HIS A 274 -1.15 -8.74 0.73
C HIS A 274 -2.21 -9.39 -0.15
N VAL A 275 -3.46 -9.31 0.32
CA VAL A 275 -4.64 -9.67 -0.46
C VAL A 275 -5.51 -8.42 -0.56
N ALA A 276 -5.34 -7.66 -1.63
CA ALA A 276 -6.07 -6.42 -1.81
C ALA A 276 -7.11 -6.54 -2.93
N ASN A 277 -8.28 -5.94 -2.71
CA ASN A 277 -9.43 -6.08 -3.60
C ASN A 277 -9.76 -4.79 -4.38
N MET A 278 -8.96 -3.71 -4.26
CA MET A 278 -9.35 -2.39 -4.77
C MET A 278 -8.18 -1.50 -5.25
N LYS A 279 -8.51 -0.38 -5.91
CA LYS A 279 -7.65 0.48 -6.77
C LYS A 279 -6.64 1.43 -6.08
N ASN A 280 -6.47 1.41 -4.76
CA ASN A 280 -5.65 2.43 -4.05
C ASN A 280 -4.17 2.01 -3.91
N VAL A 281 -3.39 2.55 -2.95
CA VAL A 281 -1.94 2.29 -2.76
C VAL A 281 -1.72 1.34 -1.57
N ALA A 282 -0.89 0.31 -1.72
CA ALA A 282 -0.80 -0.80 -0.76
C ALA A 282 0.15 -0.41 0.34
N LEU A 283 1.23 0.25 -0.06
CA LEU A 283 2.25 0.74 0.84
C LEU A 283 2.53 2.19 0.50
N ARG A 284 2.22 3.07 1.46
CA ARG A 284 2.55 4.50 1.40
C ARG A 284 3.62 4.81 2.43
N ILE A 285 4.66 5.51 1.99
CA ILE A 285 5.76 6.01 2.82
C ILE A 285 5.83 7.52 2.60
N ARG A 286 5.58 8.31 3.64
CA ARG A 286 5.58 9.77 3.55
C ARG A 286 6.38 10.39 4.69
N GLY A 287 7.27 11.34 4.37
CA GLY A 287 8.01 12.09 5.40
C GLY A 287 8.89 11.20 6.29
N SER A 288 9.22 9.99 5.83
CA SER A 288 9.79 8.94 6.69
C SER A 288 11.25 8.66 6.34
N SER A 289 11.98 8.03 7.25
CA SER A 289 13.39 7.68 7.03
C SER A 289 13.76 6.29 7.52
N LYS A 290 14.79 5.66 6.92
CA LYS A 290 15.30 4.35 7.35
C LYS A 290 14.18 3.30 7.36
N VAL A 291 13.51 3.17 6.23
CA VAL A 291 12.41 2.22 6.03
C VAL A 291 12.94 1.05 5.20
N PHE A 292 12.74 -0.18 5.70
CA PHE A 292 13.22 -1.41 5.08
C PHE A 292 12.03 -2.31 4.75
N ILE A 293 11.87 -2.67 3.48
CA ILE A 293 10.78 -3.50 2.99
C ILE A 293 11.40 -4.69 2.26
N GLU A 294 11.06 -5.90 2.69
CA GLU A 294 11.59 -7.14 2.12
C GLU A 294 10.48 -8.18 1.89
N LYS A 295 10.55 -8.94 0.80
CA LYS A 295 9.65 -10.09 0.54
C LYS A 295 8.17 -9.70 0.60
N LEU A 296 7.82 -8.68 -0.17
CA LEU A 296 6.46 -8.15 -0.29
C LEU A 296 5.85 -8.58 -1.62
N GLN A 297 4.62 -9.10 -1.61
CA GLN A 297 3.88 -9.39 -2.84
C GLN A 297 2.61 -8.55 -2.90
N LEU A 298 2.44 -7.79 -3.98
CA LEU A 298 1.32 -6.88 -4.22
C LEU A 298 0.63 -7.24 -5.54
N ASN A 299 -0.57 -7.83 -5.48
CA ASN A 299 -1.21 -8.41 -6.67
C ASN A 299 -2.01 -7.42 -7.53
N SER A 300 -2.35 -6.24 -7.01
CA SER A 300 -3.26 -5.31 -7.71
C SER A 300 -3.00 -3.85 -7.37
N ILE A 301 -1.96 -3.55 -6.60
CA ILE A 301 -1.80 -2.24 -5.96
C ILE A 301 -0.32 -1.85 -5.88
N GLY A 302 -0.04 -0.57 -6.15
CA GLY A 302 1.30 0.00 -6.16
C GLY A 302 1.88 0.40 -4.80
N LEU A 303 3.09 0.96 -4.86
CA LEU A 303 3.87 1.47 -3.73
C LEU A 303 4.19 2.95 -3.96
N SER A 304 4.05 3.78 -2.94
CA SER A 304 4.36 5.21 -3.03
C SER A 304 5.35 5.65 -1.94
N VAL A 305 6.44 6.32 -2.36
CA VAL A 305 7.45 6.92 -1.49
C VAL A 305 7.52 8.42 -1.78
N VAL A 306 7.18 9.25 -0.79
CA VAL A 306 7.06 10.70 -0.96
C VAL A 306 7.80 11.43 0.16
N ASN A 307 8.61 12.44 -0.17
CA ASN A 307 9.36 13.23 0.82
C ASN A 307 10.10 12.36 1.84
N SER A 308 10.72 11.27 1.40
CA SER A 308 11.31 10.26 2.30
C SER A 308 12.78 10.02 1.95
N LYS A 309 13.54 9.45 2.90
CA LYS A 309 14.96 9.14 2.69
C LYS A 309 15.41 7.83 3.29
N ASP A 310 16.54 7.29 2.83
CA ASP A 310 17.10 6.04 3.35
C ASP A 310 16.07 4.88 3.28
N VAL A 311 15.39 4.72 2.14
CA VAL A 311 14.36 3.68 1.96
C VAL A 311 14.95 2.54 1.14
N ILE A 312 14.87 1.31 1.65
CA ILE A 312 15.30 0.10 0.95
C ILE A 312 14.07 -0.77 0.67
N ILE A 313 13.87 -1.10 -0.60
CA ILE A 313 12.80 -1.97 -1.07
C ILE A 313 13.47 -3.14 -1.80
N SER A 314 13.37 -4.34 -1.22
CA SER A 314 14.04 -5.52 -1.74
C SER A 314 13.13 -6.74 -1.89
N GLU A 315 13.34 -7.53 -2.94
CA GLU A 315 12.61 -8.78 -3.18
C GLU A 315 11.08 -8.57 -3.19
N VAL A 316 10.63 -7.48 -3.82
CA VAL A 316 9.22 -7.10 -3.92
C VAL A 316 8.67 -7.47 -5.29
N LYS A 317 7.49 -8.09 -5.31
CA LYS A 317 6.74 -8.41 -6.53
C LYS A 317 5.46 -7.58 -6.59
N ILE A 318 5.26 -6.88 -7.69
CA ILE A 318 4.07 -6.05 -7.93
C ILE A 318 3.44 -6.46 -9.25
N SER A 319 2.12 -6.60 -9.27
CA SER A 319 1.35 -6.71 -10.51
C SER A 319 0.24 -5.67 -10.62
N GLU A 320 -0.08 -5.33 -11.86
CA GLU A 320 -1.13 -4.39 -12.29
C GLU A 320 -0.90 -2.90 -11.98
N ASN A 321 -0.08 -2.57 -10.98
CA ASN A 321 0.27 -1.19 -10.59
C ASN A 321 1.77 -0.98 -10.38
N GLY A 322 2.18 0.29 -10.34
CA GLY A 322 3.59 0.68 -10.29
C GLY A 322 4.13 1.13 -8.94
N ILE A 323 5.37 1.60 -8.96
CA ILE A 323 6.04 2.29 -7.87
C ILE A 323 6.14 3.77 -8.23
N ASN A 324 5.77 4.65 -7.31
CA ASN A 324 6.00 6.09 -7.43
C ASN A 324 6.96 6.58 -6.34
N ILE A 325 8.04 7.24 -6.74
CA ILE A 325 9.04 7.87 -5.86
C ILE A 325 9.06 9.37 -6.18
N GLU A 326 8.72 10.20 -5.21
CA GLU A 326 8.62 11.64 -5.38
C GLU A 326 9.38 12.38 -4.27
N ARG A 327 10.16 13.40 -4.64
CA ARG A 327 10.85 14.30 -3.69
C ARG A 327 11.63 13.54 -2.62
N SER A 328 12.26 12.44 -3.02
CA SER A 328 12.89 11.50 -2.10
C SER A 328 14.37 11.33 -2.40
N LYS A 329 15.14 10.82 -1.43
CA LYS A 329 16.59 10.71 -1.53
C LYS A 329 17.10 9.39 -0.95
N ASP A 330 18.23 8.89 -1.45
CA ASP A 330 18.90 7.70 -0.89
C ASP A 330 17.95 6.48 -0.89
N ILE A 331 17.29 6.26 -2.02
CA ILE A 331 16.33 5.17 -2.23
C ILE A 331 17.02 4.00 -2.93
N ARG A 332 16.81 2.78 -2.43
CA ARG A 332 17.38 1.56 -3.00
C ARG A 332 16.29 0.59 -3.38
N LEU A 333 16.22 0.22 -4.67
CA LEU A 333 15.36 -0.85 -5.18
C LEU A 333 16.23 -2.05 -5.56
N ILE A 334 16.02 -3.21 -4.94
CA ILE A 334 16.89 -4.38 -5.12
C ILE A 334 16.03 -5.61 -5.43
N ASN A 335 16.22 -6.24 -6.59
CA ASN A 335 15.47 -7.44 -6.99
C ASN A 335 13.95 -7.23 -6.94
N VAL A 336 13.49 -6.10 -7.49
CA VAL A 336 12.07 -5.75 -7.58
C VAL A 336 11.52 -6.23 -8.92
N GLU A 337 10.38 -6.90 -8.90
CA GLU A 337 9.68 -7.39 -10.09
C GLU A 337 8.33 -6.67 -10.23
N ILE A 338 8.07 -6.09 -11.40
CA ILE A 338 6.84 -5.36 -11.71
C ILE A 338 6.26 -5.90 -13.03
N THR A 339 5.01 -6.38 -13.01
CA THR A 339 4.43 -7.08 -14.16
C THR A 339 3.00 -6.68 -14.48
N ASN A 340 2.60 -6.76 -15.75
CA ASN A 340 1.22 -6.62 -16.19
C ASN A 340 0.56 -5.26 -15.82
N ASN A 341 1.35 -4.19 -15.70
CA ASN A 341 0.80 -2.89 -15.35
C ASN A 341 0.06 -2.25 -16.52
N LYS A 342 -1.01 -1.52 -16.16
CA LYS A 342 -1.80 -0.67 -17.07
C LYS A 342 -1.40 0.80 -16.99
N VAL A 343 -0.49 1.13 -16.08
CA VAL A 343 0.03 2.48 -15.82
C VAL A 343 1.55 2.41 -15.72
N THR A 344 2.20 3.58 -15.65
CA THR A 344 3.66 3.66 -15.49
C THR A 344 4.13 2.75 -14.37
N SER A 345 5.10 1.88 -14.66
CA SER A 345 5.50 0.82 -13.72
C SER A 345 6.45 1.32 -12.65
N LEU A 346 7.37 2.20 -13.01
CA LEU A 346 8.20 2.92 -12.06
C LEU A 346 8.26 4.39 -12.49
N GLU A 347 7.82 5.28 -11.62
CA GLU A 347 7.96 6.72 -11.78
C GLU A 347 8.84 7.29 -10.67
N ILE A 348 9.84 8.08 -11.06
CA ILE A 348 10.73 8.80 -10.16
C ILE A 348 10.68 10.28 -10.53
N SER A 349 10.33 11.13 -9.58
CA SER A 349 10.19 12.57 -9.81
C SER A 349 10.87 13.40 -8.70
N SER A 350 11.58 14.45 -9.11
CA SER A 350 12.21 15.43 -8.21
C SER A 350 13.05 14.78 -7.10
N SER A 351 13.76 13.71 -7.43
CA SER A 351 14.45 12.84 -6.47
C SER A 351 15.92 12.68 -6.81
N GLU A 352 16.75 12.37 -5.81
CA GLU A 352 18.20 12.22 -6.00
C GLU A 352 18.79 10.99 -5.31
N SER A 353 19.96 10.55 -5.76
CA SER A 353 20.73 9.47 -5.12
C SER A 353 19.92 8.17 -5.04
N ILE A 354 19.39 7.70 -6.17
CA ILE A 354 18.61 6.45 -6.22
C ILE A 354 19.43 5.34 -6.88
N TYR A 355 19.48 4.20 -6.21
CA TYR A 355 20.17 3.00 -6.70
C TYR A 355 19.17 1.87 -6.97
N ILE A 356 19.15 1.38 -8.20
CA ILE A 356 18.26 0.32 -8.66
C ILE A 356 19.12 -0.84 -9.16
N LYS A 357 18.94 -2.03 -8.58
CA LYS A 357 19.65 -3.24 -8.98
C LYS A 357 18.68 -4.40 -9.17
N GLY A 358 18.79 -5.13 -10.28
CA GLY A 358 17.98 -6.33 -10.48
C GLY A 358 16.50 -6.04 -10.67
N LEU A 359 16.15 -4.85 -11.20
CA LEU A 359 14.75 -4.52 -11.51
C LEU A 359 14.30 -5.34 -12.71
N VAL A 360 13.12 -5.96 -12.62
CA VAL A 360 12.49 -6.70 -13.72
C VAL A 360 11.13 -6.08 -14.01
N MET A 361 10.96 -5.51 -15.20
CA MET A 361 9.69 -4.96 -15.68
C MET A 361 9.24 -5.72 -16.92
N LYS A 362 8.07 -6.37 -16.87
CA LYS A 362 7.57 -7.23 -17.97
C LYS A 362 6.10 -7.04 -18.27
N ASN A 363 5.75 -7.12 -19.55
CA ASN A 363 4.36 -7.11 -20.03
C ASN A 363 3.61 -5.84 -19.59
N ILE A 364 4.26 -4.68 -19.69
CA ILE A 364 3.62 -3.42 -19.36
C ILE A 364 2.72 -3.09 -20.55
N ARG A 365 1.46 -3.48 -20.43
CA ARG A 365 0.57 -3.63 -21.58
C ARG A 365 0.24 -2.27 -22.15
N PHE A 366 0.57 -2.13 -23.43
CA PHE A 366 -0.17 -1.30 -24.35
C PHE A 366 -1.57 -1.92 -24.52
N VAL A 367 -2.61 -1.30 -23.96
CA VAL A 367 -3.99 -1.72 -24.26
C VAL A 367 -4.32 -1.15 -25.63
N TYR A 368 -4.24 -2.00 -26.66
CA TYR A 368 -4.95 -1.75 -27.91
C TYR A 368 -6.45 -1.80 -27.61
N GLY A 369 -7.01 -0.65 -27.23
CA GLY A 369 -8.44 -0.42 -27.34
C GLY A 369 -8.80 -0.32 -28.82
N VAL A 370 -9.99 -0.81 -29.17
CA VAL A 370 -10.57 -0.67 -30.51
C VAL A 370 -10.80 0.80 -30.90
N ASP A 371 -10.67 1.72 -29.93
CA ASP A 371 -10.64 3.17 -30.10
C ASP A 371 -9.19 3.68 -30.11
N VAL A 372 -8.67 3.93 -31.32
CA VAL A 372 -7.35 4.52 -31.59
C VAL A 372 -7.20 5.93 -30.97
N GLU A 373 -8.32 6.57 -30.59
CA GLU A 373 -8.32 7.92 -30.01
C GLU A 373 -7.99 7.97 -28.51
N LYS A 374 -7.90 6.83 -27.81
CA LYS A 374 -7.55 6.76 -26.38
C LYS A 374 -6.32 5.90 -26.11
N GLU A 375 -5.31 6.01 -26.97
CA GLU A 375 -4.00 5.38 -26.74
C GLU A 375 -3.30 6.04 -25.54
N GLU A 376 -3.52 5.50 -24.34
CA GLU A 376 -2.65 5.82 -23.21
C GLU A 376 -1.30 5.15 -23.41
N ARG A 377 -0.30 5.93 -23.83
CA ARG A 377 1.09 5.49 -23.93
C ARG A 377 1.63 5.22 -22.53
N VAL A 378 1.63 3.95 -22.14
CA VAL A 378 2.16 3.53 -20.84
C VAL A 378 3.66 3.29 -20.95
N ASN A 379 4.45 4.15 -20.30
CA ASN A 379 5.90 4.00 -20.20
C ASN A 379 6.24 2.98 -19.11
N ALA A 380 7.27 2.15 -19.30
CA ALA A 380 7.68 1.24 -18.24
C ALA A 380 8.35 1.99 -17.08
N PHE A 381 9.36 2.80 -17.40
CA PHE A 381 10.15 3.52 -16.42
C PHE A 381 10.27 5.01 -16.80
N VAL A 382 9.81 5.90 -15.92
CA VAL A 382 9.86 7.35 -16.11
C VAL A 382 10.70 8.00 -15.02
N MET A 383 11.60 8.90 -15.42
CA MET A 383 12.44 9.71 -14.55
C MET A 383 12.28 11.20 -14.91
N LYS A 384 11.90 12.05 -13.94
CA LYS A 384 11.64 13.48 -14.13
C LYS A 384 12.38 14.32 -13.10
N PHE A 385 13.19 15.29 -13.52
CA PHE A 385 13.90 16.20 -12.61
C PHE A 385 14.75 15.44 -11.58
N VAL A 386 15.54 14.48 -12.06
CA VAL A 386 16.29 13.54 -11.20
C VAL A 386 17.78 13.80 -11.20
N LYS A 387 18.47 13.37 -10.15
CA LYS A 387 19.92 13.50 -10.04
C LYS A 387 20.56 12.23 -9.43
N ASP A 388 21.73 11.85 -9.92
CA ASP A 388 22.56 10.77 -9.37
C ASP A 388 21.76 9.44 -9.27
N ILE A 389 21.25 8.99 -10.41
CA ILE A 389 20.45 7.74 -10.50
C ILE A 389 21.30 6.66 -11.16
N THR A 390 21.41 5.50 -10.52
CA THR A 390 22.08 4.32 -11.08
C THR A 390 21.09 3.17 -11.23
N VAL A 391 21.01 2.61 -12.43
CA VAL A 391 20.24 1.41 -12.76
C VAL A 391 21.21 0.34 -13.22
N GLU A 392 21.22 -0.79 -12.53
CA GLU A 392 22.20 -1.85 -12.72
C GLU A 392 21.51 -3.22 -12.88
N SER A 393 22.02 -4.05 -13.79
CA SER A 393 21.62 -5.46 -13.90
C SER A 393 20.10 -5.65 -13.99
N SER A 394 19.42 -4.79 -14.75
CA SER A 394 17.95 -4.70 -14.80
C SER A 394 17.41 -5.13 -16.17
N ILE A 395 16.18 -5.61 -16.22
CA ILE A 395 15.51 -6.13 -17.42
C ILE A 395 14.19 -5.38 -17.61
N ILE A 396 14.02 -4.77 -18.78
CA ILE A 396 12.81 -4.07 -19.19
C ILE A 396 12.34 -4.69 -20.51
N GLN A 397 11.19 -5.34 -20.50
CA GLN A 397 10.77 -6.18 -21.62
C GLN A 397 9.28 -6.11 -21.94
N ASN A 398 8.94 -6.14 -23.23
CA ASN A 398 7.57 -6.15 -23.73
C ASN A 398 6.79 -4.93 -23.23
N VAL A 399 7.24 -3.75 -23.68
CA VAL A 399 6.80 -2.43 -23.22
C VAL A 399 6.69 -1.45 -24.39
N TYR A 400 5.95 -0.35 -24.24
CA TYR A 400 5.93 0.68 -25.28
C TYR A 400 7.26 1.45 -25.33
N ALA A 401 7.52 2.26 -24.29
CA ALA A 401 8.82 2.90 -24.07
C ALA A 401 9.50 2.22 -22.87
N GLY A 402 10.76 1.81 -23.07
CA GLY A 402 11.55 1.17 -22.01
C GLY A 402 11.85 2.15 -20.88
N ILE A 403 12.64 3.18 -21.17
CA ILE A 403 13.02 4.20 -20.19
C ILE A 403 12.77 5.58 -20.79
N VAL A 404 12.10 6.46 -20.05
CA VAL A 404 11.91 7.87 -20.40
C VAL A 404 12.57 8.74 -19.33
N ILE A 405 13.44 9.65 -19.75
CA ILE A 405 14.17 10.56 -18.87
C ILE A 405 13.90 11.99 -19.30
N ILE A 406 13.44 12.83 -18.36
CA ILE A 406 13.17 14.25 -18.59
C ILE A 406 13.94 15.03 -17.53
N SER A 407 14.92 15.83 -17.96
CA SER A 407 15.76 16.65 -17.09
C SER A 407 16.48 15.84 -16.00
N GLY A 408 17.40 14.96 -16.43
CA GLY A 408 18.24 14.15 -15.55
C GLY A 408 19.68 14.64 -15.47
N ASN A 409 20.35 14.48 -14.32
CA ASN A 409 21.78 14.73 -14.18
C ASN A 409 22.49 13.55 -13.50
N GLY A 410 23.58 13.04 -14.09
CA GLY A 410 24.36 11.95 -13.50
C GLY A 410 23.57 10.64 -13.51
N ILE A 411 23.07 10.25 -14.68
CA ILE A 411 22.29 9.02 -14.84
C ILE A 411 23.19 7.92 -15.40
N THR A 412 23.25 6.78 -14.72
CA THR A 412 24.03 5.62 -15.16
C THR A 412 23.12 4.42 -15.35
N LEU A 413 23.13 3.86 -16.56
CA LEU A 413 22.54 2.56 -16.88
C LEU A 413 23.68 1.59 -17.15
N ARG A 414 23.81 0.55 -16.31
CA ARG A 414 24.89 -0.44 -16.41
C ARG A 414 24.30 -1.84 -16.50
N ASN A 415 24.82 -2.69 -17.39
CA ASN A 415 24.38 -4.08 -17.50
C ASN A 415 22.85 -4.22 -17.59
N THR A 416 22.20 -3.29 -18.29
CA THR A 416 20.74 -3.23 -18.37
C THR A 416 20.26 -3.75 -19.71
N THR A 417 19.24 -4.60 -19.69
CA THR A 417 18.58 -5.12 -20.88
C THR A 417 17.27 -4.40 -21.14
N ILE A 418 17.14 -3.81 -22.33
CA ILE A 418 15.88 -3.27 -22.85
C ILE A 418 15.53 -4.05 -24.12
N TYR A 419 14.41 -4.76 -24.11
CA TYR A 419 14.12 -5.74 -25.15
C TYR A 419 12.64 -5.79 -25.52
N ASP A 420 12.33 -5.95 -26.81
CA ASP A 420 10.95 -6.07 -27.29
C ASP A 420 10.13 -4.82 -26.90
N ALA A 421 10.54 -3.67 -27.42
CA ALA A 421 9.92 -2.38 -27.13
C ALA A 421 9.70 -1.54 -28.41
N VAL A 422 8.82 -0.54 -28.36
CA VAL A 422 8.66 0.40 -29.47
C VAL A 422 9.85 1.36 -29.50
N ILE A 423 10.19 1.93 -28.35
CA ILE A 423 11.38 2.77 -28.14
C ILE A 423 12.15 2.18 -26.95
N GLY A 424 13.46 2.02 -27.10
CA GLY A 424 14.30 1.49 -26.02
C GLY A 424 14.46 2.50 -24.88
N LEU A 425 15.17 3.59 -25.15
CA LEU A 425 15.32 4.72 -24.24
C LEU A 425 15.00 6.03 -24.94
N GLU A 426 14.32 6.92 -24.24
CA GLU A 426 14.05 8.27 -24.68
C GLU A 426 14.48 9.28 -23.60
N GLY A 427 15.30 10.26 -23.96
CA GLY A 427 15.91 11.17 -23.01
C GLY A 427 15.93 12.62 -23.49
N TYR A 428 15.51 13.53 -22.61
CA TYR A 428 15.40 14.97 -22.88
C TYR A 428 16.12 15.78 -21.79
N TYR A 429 16.89 16.79 -22.20
CA TYR A 429 17.54 17.74 -21.28
C TYR A 429 18.44 17.07 -20.24
N MET A 430 19.19 16.03 -20.64
CA MET A 430 20.04 15.28 -19.74
C MET A 430 21.45 15.85 -19.69
N ASN A 431 22.09 15.76 -18.53
CA ASN A 431 23.52 16.01 -18.36
C ASN A 431 24.18 14.77 -17.77
N ASN A 432 25.32 14.35 -18.32
CA ASN A 432 26.09 13.23 -17.79
C ASN A 432 25.29 11.92 -17.80
N LEU A 433 24.80 11.50 -18.97
CA LEU A 433 24.20 10.17 -19.16
C LEU A 433 25.30 9.16 -19.50
N THR A 434 25.34 8.04 -18.79
CA THR A 434 26.22 6.90 -19.10
C THR A 434 25.37 5.64 -19.35
N VAL A 435 25.54 5.00 -20.50
CA VAL A 435 25.00 3.68 -20.83
C VAL A 435 26.18 2.75 -21.05
N LEU A 436 26.32 1.73 -20.19
CA LEU A 436 27.48 0.85 -20.14
C LEU A 436 27.05 -0.62 -20.10
N ASP A 437 27.76 -1.49 -20.81
CA ASP A 437 27.57 -2.95 -20.78
C ASP A 437 26.11 -3.39 -21.03
N SER A 438 25.33 -2.60 -21.76
CA SER A 438 23.87 -2.76 -21.83
C SER A 438 23.44 -3.44 -23.13
N TYR A 439 22.27 -4.07 -23.12
CA TYR A 439 21.72 -4.77 -24.28
C TYR A 439 20.37 -4.15 -24.69
N VAL A 440 20.31 -3.60 -25.89
CA VAL A 440 19.11 -2.95 -26.45
C VAL A 440 18.74 -3.67 -27.75
N ALA A 441 17.61 -4.39 -27.75
CA ALA A 441 17.29 -5.23 -28.91
C ALA A 441 15.81 -5.48 -29.16
N LYS A 442 15.50 -5.91 -30.39
CA LYS A 442 14.13 -6.09 -30.88
C LYS A 442 13.30 -4.82 -30.66
N ILE A 443 13.83 -3.69 -31.14
CA ILE A 443 13.18 -2.40 -30.99
C ILE A 443 12.49 -2.02 -32.30
N VAL A 444 11.20 -1.70 -32.22
CA VAL A 444 10.37 -1.43 -33.41
C VAL A 444 10.73 -0.10 -34.07
N SER A 445 11.12 0.91 -33.30
CA SER A 445 11.45 2.24 -33.81
C SER A 445 12.91 2.59 -33.51
N VAL A 446 13.17 3.21 -32.36
CA VAL A 446 14.48 3.78 -32.03
C VAL A 446 15.06 3.11 -30.80
N GLY A 447 16.30 2.65 -30.90
CA GLY A 447 17.03 2.07 -29.77
C GLY A 447 17.20 3.09 -28.65
N LEU A 448 17.95 4.17 -28.89
CA LEU A 448 18.13 5.29 -27.98
C LEU A 448 17.81 6.60 -28.70
N ARG A 449 16.90 7.41 -28.16
CA ARG A 449 16.65 8.78 -28.62
C ARG A 449 17.06 9.76 -27.54
N ILE A 450 17.98 10.65 -27.85
CA ILE A 450 18.55 11.60 -26.89
C ILE A 450 18.51 13.01 -27.48
N MET A 451 17.87 13.93 -26.77
CA MET A 451 17.58 15.28 -27.24
C MET A 451 18.01 16.35 -26.25
N HIS A 452 18.55 17.47 -26.75
CA HIS A 452 18.93 18.65 -25.97
C HIS A 452 19.79 18.33 -24.74
N SER A 453 20.74 17.41 -24.91
CA SER A 453 21.50 16.82 -23.80
C SER A 453 23.00 17.11 -23.93
N ASN A 454 23.77 16.92 -22.86
CA ASN A 454 25.21 17.13 -22.85
C ASN A 454 25.95 16.03 -22.09
N ASN A 455 27.15 15.70 -22.56
CA ASN A 455 28.04 14.70 -21.97
C ASN A 455 27.35 13.33 -21.88
N VAL A 456 27.21 12.67 -23.03
CA VAL A 456 26.59 11.35 -23.16
C VAL A 456 27.67 10.33 -23.47
N VAL A 457 27.76 9.26 -22.69
CA VAL A 457 28.69 8.14 -22.91
C VAL A 457 27.90 6.86 -23.14
N ILE A 458 28.13 6.20 -24.27
CA ILE A 458 27.54 4.91 -24.61
C ILE A 458 28.70 3.96 -24.92
N SER A 459 28.90 2.96 -24.08
CA SER A 459 30.05 2.07 -24.21
C SER A 459 29.76 0.62 -23.91
N ALA A 460 30.53 -0.28 -24.53
CA ALA A 460 30.50 -1.72 -24.31
C ALA A 460 29.08 -2.34 -24.43
N SER A 461 28.20 -1.68 -25.18
CA SER A 461 26.78 -2.04 -25.27
C SER A 461 26.47 -2.69 -26.61
N LYS A 462 25.45 -3.54 -26.64
CA LYS A 462 24.99 -4.22 -27.85
C LYS A 462 23.61 -3.75 -28.28
N PHE A 463 23.53 -3.31 -29.53
CA PHE A 463 22.31 -2.89 -30.22
C PHE A 463 21.99 -3.91 -31.30
N SER A 464 20.82 -4.56 -31.24
CA SER A 464 20.51 -5.64 -32.17
C SER A 464 19.05 -5.70 -32.61
N LYS A 465 18.80 -5.94 -33.90
CA LYS A 465 17.43 -6.10 -34.46
C LYS A 465 16.58 -4.87 -34.16
N ILE A 466 17.05 -3.71 -34.60
CA ILE A 466 16.35 -2.42 -34.44
C ILE A 466 15.85 -1.99 -35.82
N SER A 467 14.53 -1.87 -35.96
CA SER A 467 13.90 -1.77 -37.29
C SER A 467 14.11 -0.43 -37.98
N VAL A 468 14.33 0.66 -37.23
CA VAL A 468 14.53 2.01 -37.80
C VAL A 468 15.92 2.54 -37.48
N THR A 469 16.16 3.03 -36.27
CA THR A 469 17.41 3.72 -35.93
C THR A 469 18.00 3.18 -34.63
N GLY A 470 19.30 2.86 -34.63
CA GLY A 470 20.01 2.46 -33.42
C GLY A 470 20.04 3.58 -32.39
N ILE A 471 20.66 4.72 -32.74
CA ILE A 471 20.80 5.90 -31.88
C ILE A 471 20.35 7.17 -32.63
N GLU A 472 19.53 8.01 -32.00
CA GLU A 472 19.14 9.33 -32.47
C GLU A 472 19.68 10.41 -31.52
N PHE A 473 20.47 11.33 -32.06
CA PHE A 473 20.96 12.51 -31.37
C PHE A 473 20.38 13.78 -31.99
N PHE A 474 19.69 14.59 -31.18
CA PHE A 474 19.20 15.90 -31.61
C PHE A 474 19.64 16.97 -30.62
N SER A 475 20.46 17.92 -31.08
CA SER A 475 21.02 18.99 -30.25
C SER A 475 21.76 18.44 -29.03
N VAL A 476 22.55 17.40 -29.24
CA VAL A 476 23.39 16.79 -28.20
C VAL A 476 24.79 17.36 -28.26
N LYS A 477 25.39 17.63 -27.11
CA LYS A 477 26.78 18.10 -27.00
C LYS A 477 27.64 17.01 -26.36
N ASN A 478 28.84 16.79 -26.90
CA ASN A 478 29.83 15.88 -26.34
C ASN A 478 29.29 14.45 -26.13
N ALA A 479 28.82 13.81 -27.21
CA ALA A 479 28.51 12.39 -27.17
C ALA A 479 29.75 11.55 -27.52
N LYS A 480 29.98 10.49 -26.74
CA LYS A 480 31.05 9.50 -26.90
C LYS A 480 30.41 8.11 -27.04
N VAL A 481 30.60 7.48 -28.20
CA VAL A 481 30.04 6.15 -28.53
C VAL A 481 31.19 5.21 -28.89
N GLU A 482 31.54 4.30 -27.99
CA GLU A 482 32.75 3.47 -28.18
C GLU A 482 32.59 2.02 -27.74
N HIS A 483 33.31 1.11 -28.39
CA HIS A 483 33.33 -0.32 -28.02
C HIS A 483 31.94 -1.00 -28.05
N ASN A 484 31.00 -0.49 -28.85
CA ASN A 484 29.66 -1.07 -28.96
C ASN A 484 29.54 -2.05 -30.13
N VAL A 485 28.50 -2.88 -30.10
CA VAL A 485 28.16 -3.83 -31.17
C VAL A 485 26.83 -3.44 -31.81
N PHE A 486 26.82 -3.13 -33.10
CA PHE A 486 25.62 -2.79 -33.86
C PHE A 486 25.32 -3.87 -34.92
N GLU A 487 24.18 -4.55 -34.78
CA GLU A 487 23.80 -5.69 -35.63
C GLU A 487 22.34 -5.66 -36.08
N ASN A 488 22.08 -5.91 -37.35
CA ASN A 488 20.74 -5.95 -37.95
C ASN A 488 19.98 -4.64 -37.65
N ILE A 489 20.61 -3.51 -37.95
CA ILE A 489 20.05 -2.17 -37.77
C ILE A 489 19.94 -1.51 -39.14
N LYS A 490 18.78 -0.91 -39.42
CA LYS A 490 18.55 -0.20 -40.68
C LYS A 490 19.45 1.04 -40.76
N ASN A 491 19.29 1.99 -39.84
CA ASN A 491 20.15 3.17 -39.68
C ASN A 491 20.89 3.07 -38.34
N TYR A 492 22.23 3.04 -38.34
CA TYR A 492 22.96 2.93 -37.07
C TYR A 492 22.76 4.15 -36.18
N VAL A 493 22.97 5.33 -36.76
CA VAL A 493 22.90 6.62 -36.07
C VAL A 493 22.23 7.66 -36.96
N VAL A 494 21.41 8.51 -36.36
CA VAL A 494 20.95 9.79 -36.94
C VAL A 494 21.36 10.91 -35.99
N GLU A 495 22.03 11.93 -36.50
CA GLU A 495 22.54 13.06 -35.70
C GLU A 495 22.51 14.38 -36.47
N ASP A 496 22.47 15.50 -35.74
CA ASP A 496 22.50 16.87 -36.28
C ASP A 496 23.84 17.60 -36.05
N SER A 497 24.81 16.93 -35.43
CA SER A 497 26.16 17.47 -35.19
C SER A 497 27.19 16.34 -35.05
N GLN A 498 28.48 16.69 -35.13
CA GLN A 498 29.58 15.72 -35.05
C GLN A 498 29.75 15.19 -33.62
N HIS A 499 29.94 13.87 -33.50
CA HIS A 499 30.17 13.18 -32.23
C HIS A 499 31.39 12.24 -32.30
N TYR A 500 31.83 11.75 -31.15
CA TYR A 500 33.00 10.88 -31.06
C TYR A 500 32.59 9.40 -31.16
N TYR A 501 33.16 8.70 -32.14
CA TYR A 501 33.00 7.26 -32.34
C TYR A 501 34.37 6.60 -32.34
N LEU A 502 34.51 5.46 -31.66
CA LEU A 502 35.76 4.71 -31.65
C LEU A 502 35.53 3.22 -31.34
N HIS A 503 36.20 2.32 -32.07
CA HIS A 503 36.26 0.89 -31.75
C HIS A 503 34.89 0.20 -31.70
N ASN A 504 33.89 0.70 -32.43
CA ASN A 504 32.60 0.02 -32.50
C ASN A 504 32.62 -1.05 -33.60
N TYR A 505 31.90 -2.14 -33.37
CA TYR A 505 31.62 -3.14 -34.41
C TYR A 505 30.34 -2.75 -35.16
N TRP A 506 30.44 -2.69 -36.49
CA TRP A 506 29.31 -2.41 -37.39
C TRP A 506 29.13 -3.59 -38.33
N ASP A 507 27.95 -4.22 -38.36
CA ASP A 507 27.74 -5.43 -39.16
C ASP A 507 27.82 -5.22 -40.69
N LYS A 508 27.85 -3.98 -41.17
CA LYS A 508 28.09 -3.61 -42.58
C LYS A 508 29.52 -3.13 -42.85
N TYR A 509 30.40 -3.09 -41.86
CA TYR A 509 31.80 -2.76 -42.08
C TYR A 509 32.52 -3.93 -42.76
N THR A 510 33.23 -3.63 -43.85
CA THR A 510 33.93 -4.64 -44.67
C THR A 510 35.42 -4.33 -44.82
N GLY A 511 35.96 -3.42 -43.99
CA GLY A 511 37.38 -3.07 -44.06
C GLY A 511 38.29 -4.19 -43.56
N GLU A 512 39.58 -4.06 -43.86
CA GLU A 512 40.62 -5.01 -43.48
C GLU A 512 41.39 -4.52 -42.25
N ASP A 513 41.88 -5.45 -41.44
CA ASP A 513 42.89 -5.21 -40.41
C ASP A 513 44.20 -5.84 -40.90
N LYS A 514 45.06 -5.00 -41.49
CA LYS A 514 46.34 -5.42 -42.07
C LYS A 514 47.43 -5.53 -41.03
N ASN A 515 47.25 -4.89 -39.88
CA ASN A 515 48.25 -4.78 -38.84
C ASN A 515 48.05 -5.82 -37.71
N GLY A 516 46.86 -6.43 -37.63
CA GLY A 516 46.49 -7.48 -36.69
C GLY A 516 46.11 -6.99 -35.29
N ASP A 517 45.75 -5.72 -35.12
CA ASP A 517 45.39 -5.13 -33.82
C ASP A 517 43.92 -5.33 -33.42
N GLY A 518 43.11 -5.93 -34.30
CA GLY A 518 41.68 -6.19 -34.11
C GLY A 518 40.76 -5.06 -34.59
N TYR A 519 41.32 -3.95 -35.07
CA TYR A 519 40.60 -2.81 -35.60
C TYR A 519 40.91 -2.64 -37.09
N GLY A 520 39.90 -2.24 -37.86
CA GLY A 520 40.10 -2.02 -39.28
C GLY A 520 40.88 -0.75 -39.54
N ASP A 521 41.80 -0.81 -40.50
CA ASP A 521 42.65 0.31 -40.91
C ASP A 521 41.90 1.39 -41.71
N GLU A 522 40.67 1.08 -42.14
CA GLU A 522 39.79 1.99 -42.88
C GLU A 522 38.68 2.55 -41.97
N LYS A 523 38.51 3.88 -42.00
CA LYS A 523 37.41 4.53 -41.28
C LYS A 523 36.04 4.06 -41.77
N PHE A 524 35.06 3.94 -40.86
CA PHE A 524 33.66 3.71 -41.20
C PHE A 524 32.87 5.01 -41.16
N GLN A 525 32.10 5.29 -42.21
CA GLN A 525 31.21 6.46 -42.24
C GLN A 525 29.95 6.17 -41.42
N VAL A 526 29.85 6.77 -40.23
CA VAL A 526 28.67 6.58 -39.36
C VAL A 526 27.50 7.43 -39.87
N THR A 527 27.77 8.69 -40.20
CA THR A 527 26.80 9.66 -40.76
C THR A 527 27.48 10.57 -41.80
N SER A 528 26.80 11.59 -42.31
CA SER A 528 27.44 12.65 -43.11
C SER A 528 28.42 13.53 -42.32
N PHE A 529 28.35 13.50 -40.99
CA PHE A 529 29.12 14.38 -40.10
C PHE A 529 30.21 13.63 -39.32
N SER A 530 30.03 12.33 -39.08
CA SER A 530 30.88 11.55 -38.17
C SER A 530 31.41 10.26 -38.78
N TRP A 531 32.57 9.86 -38.27
CA TRP A 531 33.33 8.68 -38.69
C TRP A 531 33.81 7.92 -37.47
N ASP A 532 33.83 6.60 -37.54
CA ASP A 532 34.58 5.75 -36.62
C ASP A 532 35.95 5.49 -37.25
N PRO A 533 37.05 6.03 -36.70
CA PRO A 533 38.36 5.97 -37.34
C PRO A 533 39.04 4.60 -37.22
N ALA A 534 38.59 3.75 -36.28
CA ALA A 534 39.15 2.42 -36.04
C ALA A 534 38.01 1.44 -35.68
N PRO A 535 37.16 1.05 -36.64
CA PRO A 535 36.06 0.12 -36.37
C PRO A 535 36.58 -1.25 -35.93
N SER A 536 35.90 -1.93 -35.02
CA SER A 536 36.28 -3.29 -34.62
C SER A 536 35.98 -4.29 -35.74
N ILE A 537 36.95 -5.16 -36.09
CA ILE A 537 36.76 -6.23 -37.08
C ILE A 537 35.91 -7.36 -36.50
N GLU A 538 36.24 -7.77 -35.29
CA GLU A 538 35.53 -8.83 -34.60
C GLU A 538 34.41 -8.28 -33.73
N LYS A 539 33.36 -9.09 -33.59
CA LYS A 539 32.32 -8.85 -32.60
C LYS A 539 32.95 -9.05 -31.23
N THR A 540 33.03 -8.01 -30.42
CA THR A 540 33.38 -8.16 -29.02
C THR A 540 32.38 -9.11 -28.36
N THR A 541 32.90 -10.19 -27.76
CA THR A 541 32.08 -11.18 -27.07
C THR A 541 31.69 -10.63 -25.71
N ASN A 542 30.42 -10.20 -25.59
CA ASN A 542 29.61 -9.92 -24.39
C ASN A 542 29.19 -8.44 -24.24
N PRO A 543 27.88 -8.21 -24.12
CA PRO A 543 27.18 -8.32 -22.83
C PRO A 543 26.38 -9.62 -22.69
N PRO A 544 26.03 -10.05 -21.46
CA PRO A 544 25.24 -11.26 -21.25
C PRO A 544 23.94 -11.16 -22.06
N ALA A 545 23.73 -12.13 -22.96
CA ALA A 545 22.43 -12.30 -23.58
C ALA A 545 21.38 -12.42 -22.45
N PRO A 546 20.15 -11.87 -22.63
CA PRO A 546 19.10 -12.05 -21.65
C PRO A 546 18.99 -13.53 -21.32
N THR A 547 18.99 -13.86 -20.03
CA THR A 547 18.73 -15.23 -19.55
C THR A 547 17.56 -15.80 -20.35
N PRO A 548 17.69 -17.02 -20.92
CA PRO A 548 16.74 -17.56 -21.88
C PRO A 548 15.31 -17.33 -21.40
N GLU A 549 14.45 -16.82 -22.28
CA GLU A 549 13.01 -16.76 -22.03
C GLU A 549 12.57 -18.10 -21.43
N ILE A 550 11.85 -18.09 -20.29
CA ILE A 550 11.10 -19.29 -19.88
C ILE A 550 10.27 -19.65 -21.12
N PRO A 551 10.48 -20.84 -21.72
CA PRO A 551 9.96 -21.11 -23.05
C PRO A 551 8.48 -20.81 -23.09
N ARG A 552 8.01 -20.06 -24.10
CA ARG A 552 6.56 -19.79 -24.29
C ARG A 552 5.73 -21.08 -24.31
N SER A 553 6.36 -22.25 -24.54
CA SER A 553 5.74 -23.57 -24.40
C SER A 553 5.26 -23.90 -22.99
N TRP A 554 5.78 -23.28 -21.93
CA TRP A 554 5.28 -23.42 -20.56
C TRP A 554 3.97 -22.64 -20.32
N LEU A 555 3.67 -21.68 -21.20
CA LEU A 555 2.41 -20.93 -21.26
C LEU A 555 1.57 -21.31 -22.49
N SER A 556 1.89 -22.42 -23.17
CA SER A 556 1.00 -22.94 -24.21
C SER A 556 -0.36 -23.25 -23.58
N GLY A 557 -1.45 -23.06 -24.34
CA GLY A 557 -2.80 -23.30 -23.86
C GLY A 557 -2.98 -24.70 -23.26
N GLU A 558 -2.19 -25.69 -23.70
CA GLU A 558 -2.18 -27.07 -23.18
C GLU A 558 -1.71 -27.16 -21.72
N ASN A 559 -0.69 -26.41 -21.31
CA ASN A 559 -0.20 -26.41 -19.92
C ASN A 559 -1.13 -25.63 -18.99
N ILE A 560 -1.78 -24.56 -19.48
CA ILE A 560 -2.80 -23.83 -18.74
C ILE A 560 -4.05 -24.70 -18.54
N ILE A 561 -4.45 -25.48 -19.56
CA ILE A 561 -5.52 -26.47 -19.44
C ILE A 561 -5.15 -27.54 -18.42
N LEU A 562 -3.93 -28.06 -18.43
CA LEU A 562 -3.48 -29.08 -17.46
C LEU A 562 -3.49 -28.56 -16.02
N ILE A 563 -2.98 -27.34 -15.78
CA ILE A 563 -3.02 -26.70 -14.46
C ILE A 563 -4.47 -26.43 -14.04
N GLY A 564 -5.32 -25.99 -14.96
CA GLY A 564 -6.76 -25.82 -14.72
C GLY A 564 -7.45 -27.12 -14.31
N ILE A 565 -7.14 -28.24 -14.97
CA ILE A 565 -7.66 -29.56 -14.64
C ILE A 565 -7.19 -30.00 -13.24
N ILE A 566 -5.91 -29.81 -12.90
CA ILE A 566 -5.37 -30.16 -11.57
C ILE A 566 -6.07 -29.36 -10.47
N VAL A 567 -6.28 -28.05 -10.67
CA VAL A 567 -6.97 -27.19 -9.71
C VAL A 567 -8.42 -27.62 -9.52
N ILE A 568 -9.14 -27.92 -10.62
CA ILE A 568 -10.52 -28.45 -10.54
C ILE A 568 -10.54 -29.77 -9.77
N PHE A 569 -9.59 -30.68 -10.04
CA PHE A 569 -9.51 -31.97 -9.36
C PHE A 569 -9.28 -31.83 -7.85
N VAL A 570 -8.36 -30.92 -7.45
CA VAL A 570 -8.10 -30.62 -6.03
C VAL A 570 -9.34 -30.02 -5.35
N VAL A 571 -10.04 -29.09 -6.01
CA VAL A 571 -11.28 -28.50 -5.47
C VAL A 571 -12.37 -29.56 -5.29
N VAL A 572 -12.54 -30.48 -6.25
CA VAL A 572 -13.50 -31.58 -6.17
C VAL A 572 -13.14 -32.54 -5.01
N ILE A 573 -11.86 -32.86 -4.82
CA ILE A 573 -11.42 -33.69 -3.69
C ILE A 573 -11.72 -33.00 -2.36
N ILE A 574 -11.38 -31.71 -2.23
CA ILE A 574 -11.64 -30.94 -1.01
C ILE A 574 -13.14 -30.88 -0.71
N PHE A 575 -13.98 -30.63 -1.71
CA PHE A 575 -15.44 -30.62 -1.54
C PHE A 575 -15.98 -31.98 -1.10
N ASN A 576 -15.49 -33.08 -1.69
CA ASN A 576 -15.90 -34.43 -1.29
C ASN A 576 -15.44 -34.77 0.13
N VAL A 577 -14.24 -34.36 0.53
CA VAL A 577 -13.73 -34.54 1.91
C VAL A 577 -14.57 -33.74 2.91
N ILE A 578 -14.88 -32.48 2.61
CA ILE A 578 -15.74 -31.64 3.46
C ILE A 578 -17.15 -32.25 3.57
N TYR A 579 -17.72 -32.68 2.44
CA TYR A 579 -19.04 -33.33 2.40
C TYR A 579 -19.06 -34.63 3.22
N TYR A 580 -18.02 -35.46 3.10
CA TYR A 580 -17.85 -36.70 3.86
C TYR A 580 -17.71 -36.43 5.37
N ILE A 581 -16.92 -35.42 5.76
CA ILE A 581 -16.79 -35.03 7.17
C ILE A 581 -18.13 -34.54 7.72
N LYS A 582 -18.89 -33.75 6.95
CA LYS A 582 -20.20 -33.23 7.37
C LYS A 582 -21.22 -34.36 7.56
N THR A 583 -21.34 -35.27 6.59
CA THR A 583 -22.28 -36.41 6.68
C THR A 583 -21.91 -37.42 7.77
N ARG A 584 -20.61 -37.61 8.06
CA ARG A 584 -20.19 -38.45 9.20
C ARG A 584 -20.52 -37.82 10.56
N ARG A 585 -20.48 -36.48 10.65
CA ARG A 585 -20.81 -35.74 11.87
C ARG A 585 -22.31 -35.68 12.16
N GLU A 586 -23.16 -35.90 11.16
CA GLU A 586 -24.61 -36.00 11.30
C GLU A 586 -25.09 -37.43 11.63
N ARG A 587 -24.21 -38.44 11.48
CA ARG A 587 -24.47 -39.86 11.79
C ARG A 587 -23.86 -40.34 13.11
N LEU A 588 -23.01 -39.51 13.74
CA LEU A 588 -22.49 -39.67 15.09
C LEU A 588 -23.25 -38.73 16.02
#